data_AF-A0A358AHH2-F1
#
_entry.id   AF-A0A358AHH2-F1
#
_cell.length_a   1.000
_cell.length_b   1.000
_cell.length_c   1.000
_cell.angle_alpha   90.00
_cell.angle_beta   90.00
_cell.angle_gamma   90.00
#
_symmetry.space_group_name_H-M   'P 1'
#
loop_
_entity.id
_entity.type
_entity.pdbx_description
1 polymer ?
#
loop_
_entity_poly.entity_id
_entity_poly.type
_entity_poly.pdbx_seq_one_letter_code
_entity_poly.pdbx_strand_id
1 'polypeptide(L)' 'MIDKFNRKINYLRVSVTDRCNLRCVYCMPEQGI' A
#
# COMPACT_ATOMS: atom_id res chain seq x y z
N MET A 1 -7.87 -3.81 -19.69
CA MET A 1 -8.93 -3.73 -18.67
C MET A 1 -9.11 -2.26 -18.28
N ILE A 2 -10.34 -1.74 -18.31
CA ILE A 2 -10.66 -0.31 -18.09
C ILE A 2 -11.67 -0.22 -16.93
N ASP A 3 -11.50 0.74 -16.02
CA ASP A 3 -12.42 0.95 -14.89
C ASP A 3 -13.68 1.76 -15.28
N LYS A 4 -14.61 1.95 -14.33
CA LYS A 4 -15.86 2.71 -14.57
C LYS A 4 -15.64 4.20 -14.90
N PHE A 5 -14.45 4.72 -14.66
CA PHE A 5 -14.04 6.10 -14.94
C PHE A 5 -13.17 6.18 -16.20
N ASN A 6 -13.17 5.12 -17.01
CA ASN A 6 -12.43 5.04 -18.27
C ASN A 6 -10.89 5.12 -18.10
N ARG A 7 -10.35 4.75 -16.93
CA ARG A 7 -8.90 4.71 -16.68
C ARG A 7 -8.35 3.32 -17.01
N LYS A 8 -7.22 3.27 -17.71
CA LYS A 8 -6.53 2.02 -18.03
C LYS A 8 -5.80 1.49 -16.79
N ILE A 9 -6.05 0.23 -16.43
CA ILE A 9 -5.32 -0.44 -15.35
C ILE A 9 -3.95 -0.85 -15.90
N ASN A 10 -2.89 -0.28 -15.35
CA ASN A 10 -1.52 -0.47 -15.84
C ASN A 10 -0.58 -1.18 -14.85
N TYR A 11 -0.92 -1.24 -13.57
CA TYR A 11 -0.10 -1.89 -12.55
C TYR A 11 -0.97 -2.47 -11.44
N LEU A 12 -0.44 -3.49 -10.76
CA LEU A 12 -1.03 -4.12 -9.58
C LEU A 12 -0.04 -4.02 -8.42
N ARG A 13 -0.48 -3.46 -7.29
CA ARG A 13 0.30 -3.47 -6.04
C ARG A 13 -0.12 -4.65 -5.20
N VAL A 14 0.83 -5.52 -4.86
CA VAL A 14 0.62 -6.65 -3.94
C VAL A 14 1.54 -6.48 -2.75
N SER A 15 0.97 -6.37 -1.56
CA SER A 15 1.74 -6.36 -0.31
C SER A 15 2.02 -7.80 0.11
N VAL A 16 3.30 -8.14 0.25
CA VAL A 16 3.73 -9.51 0.62
C VAL A 16 3.78 -9.68 2.13
N THR A 17 4.12 -8.62 2.85
CA THR A 17 4.18 -8.61 4.31
C THR A 17 3.88 -7.23 4.84
N ASP A 18 3.26 -7.18 6.01
CA ASP A 18 3.02 -5.96 6.77
C ASP A 18 4.10 -5.73 7.84
N ARG A 19 5.09 -6.63 7.93
CA ARG A 19 6.23 -6.49 8.85
C ARG A 19 7.25 -5.52 8.27
N CYS A 20 7.45 -4.40 8.96
CA CYS A 20 8.51 -3.43 8.66
C CYS A 20 9.49 -3.35 9.85
N ASN A 21 10.78 -3.25 9.54
CA ASN A 21 11.83 -3.02 10.54
C ASN A 21 11.98 -1.53 10.93
N LEU A 22 11.23 -0.64 10.29
CA LEU A 22 11.21 0.79 10.57
C LEU A 22 9.94 1.18 11.33
N ARG A 23 10.06 2.21 12.18
CA ARG A 23 8.96 2.81 12.94
C ARG A 23 8.73 4.26 12.50
N CYS A 24 8.28 4.44 11.26
CA CYS A 24 8.02 5.77 10.72
C CYS A 24 6.76 6.38 11.36
N VAL A 25 6.88 7.58 11.94
CA VAL A 25 5.78 8.26 12.66
C VAL A 25 4.48 8.36 11.84
N TYR A 26 4.58 8.52 10.52
CA TYR A 26 3.43 8.68 9.61
C TYR A 26 2.94 7.36 8.98
N CYS A 27 3.65 6.25 9.14
CA CYS A 27 3.33 4.98 8.49
C CYS A 27 3.15 3.83 9.48
N MET A 28 4.08 3.68 10.44
CA MET A 28 4.05 2.64 11.46
C MET A 28 4.54 3.23 12.78
N PRO A 29 3.65 3.87 13.58
CA PRO A 29 4.04 4.48 14.84
C PRO A 29 4.49 3.42 15.85
N GLU A 30 5.12 3.85 16.95
CA GLU A 30 5.70 2.94 17.95
C GLU A 30 4.67 2.05 18.63
N GLN A 31 3.42 2.52 18.77
CA GLN A 31 2.32 1.69 19.27
C GLN A 31 1.84 0.63 18.26
N GLY A 32 2.37 0.62 17.04
CA GLY A 32 1.87 -0.19 15.94
C GLY A 32 0.71 0.47 15.20
N ILE A 33 0.14 -0.25 14.24
CA ILE A 33 -1.12 0.10 13.56
C ILE A 33 -2.26 -0.62 14.27
#